data_AF-I6T043-F1
#
_entry.id   AF-I6T043-F1
#
_cell.length_a   1.000
_cell.length_b   1.000
_cell.length_c   1.000
_cell.angle_alpha   90.00
_cell.angle_beta   90.00
_cell.angle_gamma   90.00
#
_symmetry.space_group_name_H-M   'P 1'
#
loop_
_entity.id
_entity.type
_entity.pdbx_description
1 polymer ?
#
loop_
_entity_poly.entity_id
_entity_poly.type
_entity_poly.pdbx_seq_one_letter_code
_entity_poly.pdbx_strand_id
1 'polypeptide(L)' 'MAEQTSLPLETYLQLEQGKRCPSAIDLIFIADFYNVSVDYLIGRSEKPDRVN' A
#
# COMPACT_ATOMS: atom_id res chain seq x y z
N MET A 1 2.53 -11.77 -9.03
CA MET A 1 2.16 -10.53 -8.33
C MET A 1 2.13 -9.35 -9.29
N ALA A 2 3.25 -8.94 -9.91
CA ALA A 2 3.25 -7.88 -10.94
C ALA A 2 2.33 -8.16 -12.15
N GLU A 3 2.17 -9.42 -12.56
CA GLU A 3 1.25 -9.82 -13.65
C GLU A 3 -0.24 -9.76 -13.27
N GLN A 4 -0.56 -9.66 -11.97
CA GLN A 4 -1.94 -9.57 -11.47
C GLN A 4 -2.36 -8.13 -11.19
N THR A 5 -1.42 -7.20 -11.21
CA THR A 5 -1.66 -5.76 -11.09
C THR A 5 -1.61 -5.15 -12.48
N SER A 6 -2.64 -4.39 -12.90
CA SER A 6 -2.64 -3.66 -14.19
C SER A 6 -1.61 -2.52 -14.28
N LEU A 7 -0.54 -2.58 -13.48
CA LEU A 7 0.50 -1.58 -13.40
C LEU A 7 1.69 -1.99 -14.28
N PRO A 8 2.28 -1.04 -15.02
CA PRO A 8 3.56 -1.28 -15.69
C PRO A 8 4.62 -1.77 -14.70
N LEU A 9 5.39 -2.79 -15.08
CA LEU A 9 6.40 -3.43 -14.24
C LEU A 9 7.38 -2.43 -13.60
N GLU A 10 7.78 -1.40 -14.35
CA GLU A 10 8.66 -0.35 -13.87
C GLU A 10 8.04 0.46 -12.71
N THR A 11 6.74 0.74 -12.79
CA THR A 11 6.02 1.45 -11.72
C THR A 11 5.94 0.60 -10.46
N TYR A 12 5.68 -0.71 -10.60
CA TYR A 12 5.69 -1.65 -9.49
C TYR A 12 7.07 -1.72 -8.82
N LEU A 13 8.14 -1.87 -9.62
CA LEU A 13 9.51 -1.91 -9.11
C LEU A 13 9.90 -0.64 -8.36
N GLN A 14 9.44 0.54 -8.81
CA GLN A 14 9.68 1.79 -8.12
C GLN A 14 8.93 1.91 -6.79
N LEU A 15 7.73 1.33 -6.67
CA LEU A 15 6.99 1.26 -5.42
C LEU A 15 7.69 0.34 -4.42
N GLU A 16 8.09 -0.88 -4.83
CA GLU A 16 8.81 -1.81 -3.94
C GLU A 16 10.18 -1.29 -3.52
N GLN A 17 10.89 -0.60 -4.42
CA GLN A 17 12.19 0.00 -4.12
C GLN A 17 12.07 1.29 -3.31
N GLY A 18 10.86 1.74 -2.95
CA GLY A 18 10.63 2.99 -2.22
C GLY A 18 11.04 4.24 -3.00
N LYS A 19 11.24 4.15 -4.32
CA LYS A 19 11.64 5.27 -5.20
C LYS A 19 10.48 6.22 -5.50
N ARG A 20 9.25 5.79 -5.24
CA ARG A 20 8.03 6.60 -5.33
C ARG A 20 7.25 6.41 -4.04
N CYS A 21 7.10 7.47 -3.25
CA CYS A 21 6.19 7.44 -2.10
C CYS A 21 4.75 7.39 -2.63
N PRO A 22 3.93 6.40 -2.23
CA PRO A 22 2.51 6.40 -2.50
C PRO A 22 1.88 7.69 -1.96
N SER A 23 0.92 8.27 -2.68
CA SER A 23 0.15 9.37 -2.12
C SER A 23 -0.69 8.90 -0.94
N ALA A 24 -1.17 9.83 -0.11
CA ALA A 24 -2.09 9.48 0.97
C ALA A 24 -3.34 8.75 0.44
N ILE A 25 -3.83 9.08 -0.75
CA ILE A 25 -4.98 8.43 -1.39
C ILE A 25 -4.64 7.00 -1.77
N ASP A 26 -3.45 6.75 -2.32
CA ASP A 26 -3.01 5.40 -2.67
C ASP A 26 -2.90 4.51 -1.42
N LEU A 27 -2.36 5.06 -0.32
CA LEU A 27 -2.27 4.34 0.96
C LEU A 27 -3.64 3.98 1.52
N ILE A 28 -4.61 4.91 1.46
CA ILE A 28 -5.99 4.65 1.89
C ILE A 28 -6.61 3.54 1.05
N PHE A 29 -6.48 3.62 -0.29
CA PHE A 29 -7.02 2.61 -1.19
C PHE A 29 -6.44 1.21 -0.94
N ILE A 30 -5.12 1.12 -0.72
CA ILE A 30 -4.44 -0.15 -0.42
C ILE A 30 -4.89 -0.68 0.95
N ALA A 31 -5.00 0.19 1.96
CA ALA A 31 -5.47 -0.20 3.30
C ALA A 31 -6.92 -0.72 3.25
N ASP A 32 -7.79 -0.07 2.48
CA ASP A 32 -9.16 -0.52 2.24
C ASP A 32 -9.21 -1.88 1.54
N PHE A 33 -8.39 -2.08 0.51
CA PHE A 33 -8.33 -3.33 -0.23
C PHE A 33 -7.94 -4.53 0.65
N TYR A 34 -6.96 -4.35 1.54
CA TYR A 34 -6.54 -5.41 2.48
C TYR A 34 -7.34 -5.42 3.78
N ASN A 35 -8.31 -4.51 3.94
CA ASN A 35 -9.09 -4.32 5.15
C ASN A 35 -8.24 -4.16 6.42
N VAL A 36 -7.21 -3.31 6.34
CA VAL A 36 -6.32 -2.95 7.45
C VAL A 36 -6.31 -1.43 7.67
N SER A 37 -5.72 -0.95 8.77
CA SER A 37 -5.45 0.48 8.94
C SER A 37 -4.25 0.95 8.11
N VAL A 38 -4.23 2.25 7.77
CA VAL A 38 -3.05 2.86 7.13
C VAL A 38 -1.84 2.77 8.06
N ASP A 39 -2.01 2.96 9.37
CA ASP A 39 -0.92 2.84 10.34
C ASP A 39 -0.28 1.45 10.33
N TYR A 40 -1.08 0.39 10.19
CA TYR A 40 -0.57 -0.96 10.01
C TYR A 40 0.16 -1.11 8.66
N LEU A 41 -0.45 -0.62 7.57
CA LEU A 41 0.11 -0.71 6.22
C LEU A 41 1.53 -0.13 6.13
N ILE A 42 1.82 0.95 6.86
CA ILE A 42 3.12 1.62 6.83
C ILE A 42 4.01 1.29 8.04
N GLY A 43 3.64 0.29 8.86
CA GLY A 43 4.46 -0.20 9.97
C GLY A 43 4.55 0.75 11.18
N ARG A 44 3.57 1.64 11.37
CA ARG A 44 3.43 2.47 12.59
C ARG A 44 2.66 1.77 13.71
N SER A 45 2.02 0.64 13.38
CA SER A 45 1.24 -0.19 14.29
C SER A 45 1.40 -1.67 13.92
N GLU A 46 1.50 -2.54 14.93
CA GLU A 46 1.44 -4.00 14.76
C GLU A 46 -0.01 -4.52 14.70
N LYS A 47 -1.00 -3.66 14.99
CA LYS A 47 -2.41 -4.02 14.96
C LYS A 47 -3.03 -3.67 13.60
N PRO A 48 -3.59 -4.64 12.87
CA PRO A 48 -4.23 -4.39 11.58
C PRO A 48 -5.58 -3.65 11.71
N ASP A 49 -6.14 -3.58 12.91
CA ASP A 49 -7.50 -3.09 13.16
C ASP A 49 -7.72 -1.68 12.62
N ARG A 50 -8.86 -1.47 11.95
CA ARG A 50 -9.34 -0.13 11.60
C ARG A 50 -9.83 0.55 12.88
N VAL A 51 -9.22 1.67 13.23
CA VAL A 51 -9.82 2.61 14.19
C VAL A 51 -10.95 3.31 13.46
N ASN A 52 -12.17 2.76 13.55
CA ASN A 52 -13.40 3.45 13.17
C ASN A 52 -13.93 4.24 14.37
#